data_AF-A0A5C3LS50-F1
#
_entry.id   AF-A0A5C3LS50-F1
#
_cell.length_a   1.000
_cell.length_b   1.000
_cell.length_c   1.000
_cell.angle_alpha   90.00
_cell.angle_beta   90.00
_cell.angle_gamma   90.00
#
_symmetry.space_group_name_H-M   'P 1'
#
loop_
_entity.id
_entity.type
_entity.pdbx_description
1 polymer ?
#
loop_
_entity_poly.entity_id
_entity_poly.type
_entity_poly.pdbx_seq_one_letter_code
_entity_poly.pdbx_strand_id
1 'polypeptide(L)'
;MLSLVATALLALRLVPIVSGHSAIFHPSMFGFNVTDKTFPYDNRPVAPLRSMTFQQWWFHNHLDHPPNPGDFFELPAGKPATAEIACNKGATSYFASADGGDIRDPNNPNNVCPGSPTQTYHTNGIDDLKGCGLAIAYKSDAKQVQPEDFTIFSVNQTCVWTRFTDFQVPAKMPPCPDGGCTCAFFWVHSPKAGGEENYMNGFKCNVTGSTSTVPVAKSQVPRRCGADTDNQKLQSAPGNCTYGAKQPFYWFNLERNNMFEGAFSPPVYNDLYNFLDGAQDDIFEDSYDSIPNPSPIAPVPTLRSANSQRSNSTMETATVDNPIAESDTAANSTMPKAREVARTCGRRATGDSSSSFAARSLDGRWAQNAKRSVVGMRMRSRRLTARDRNRLWHMW
;
A
#
# COMPACT_ATOMS: atom_id res chain seq x y z
N MET A 1 6.26 -69.49 -14.90
CA MET A 1 7.16 -68.60 -14.15
C MET A 1 6.65 -67.18 -14.34
N LEU A 2 5.84 -66.70 -13.40
CA LEU A 2 5.10 -65.44 -13.50
C LEU A 2 5.86 -64.29 -12.81
N SER A 3 6.03 -63.22 -13.58
CA SER A 3 5.95 -61.79 -13.25
C SER A 3 6.37 -61.29 -11.86
N LEU A 4 7.48 -60.55 -11.83
CA LEU A 4 7.75 -59.51 -10.84
C LEU A 4 7.50 -58.14 -11.49
N VAL A 5 6.33 -57.57 -11.21
CA VAL A 5 5.93 -56.22 -11.62
C VAL A 5 6.46 -55.21 -10.62
N ALA A 6 7.18 -54.21 -11.11
CA ALA A 6 7.72 -53.09 -10.34
C ALA A 6 6.58 -52.18 -9.83
N THR A 7 6.38 -52.12 -8.52
CA THR A 7 5.54 -51.11 -7.86
C THR A 7 6.32 -49.82 -7.66
N ALA A 8 6.11 -48.84 -8.56
CA ALA A 8 6.49 -47.45 -8.32
C ALA A 8 5.42 -46.79 -7.43
N LEU A 9 5.81 -46.48 -6.18
CA LEU A 9 5.01 -45.69 -5.25
C LEU A 9 4.97 -44.22 -5.72
N LEU A 10 3.87 -43.85 -6.38
CA LEU A 10 3.54 -42.46 -6.67
C LEU A 10 3.08 -41.78 -5.37
N ALA A 11 4.02 -41.14 -4.66
CA ALA A 11 3.71 -40.30 -3.52
C ALA A 11 3.02 -39.01 -4.02
N LEU A 12 1.70 -39.06 -4.19
CA LEU A 12 0.87 -37.90 -4.47
C LEU A 12 0.91 -37.01 -3.22
N ARG A 13 1.77 -35.99 -3.22
CA ARG A 13 1.74 -34.94 -2.20
C ARG A 13 0.45 -34.15 -2.37
N LEU A 14 -0.56 -34.50 -1.57
CA LEU A 14 -1.69 -33.63 -1.29
C LEU A 14 -1.12 -32.35 -0.67
N VAL A 15 -0.95 -31.31 -1.49
CA VAL A 15 -0.70 -29.96 -0.98
C VAL A 15 -1.96 -29.60 -0.20
N PRO A 16 -1.89 -29.31 1.11
CA PRO A 16 -3.06 -28.82 1.83
C PRO A 16 -3.50 -27.52 1.17
N ILE A 17 -4.68 -27.53 0.56
CA ILE A 17 -5.35 -26.31 0.11
C ILE A 17 -5.81 -25.63 1.40
N VAL A 18 -4.94 -24.81 1.97
CA VAL A 18 -5.29 -24.01 3.14
C VAL A 18 -6.06 -22.79 2.61
N SER A 19 -7.37 -22.80 2.88
CA SER A 19 -8.28 -21.68 2.68
C SER A 19 -7.95 -20.65 3.78
N GLY A 20 -7.14 -19.64 3.45
CA GLY A 20 -6.58 -18.71 4.43
C GLY A 20 -7.39 -17.42 4.57
N HIS A 21 -8.54 -17.46 5.23
CA HIS A 21 -9.56 -16.43 5.07
C HIS A 21 -9.48 -15.38 6.18
N SER A 22 -9.43 -14.10 5.82
CA SER A 22 -9.50 -12.99 6.78
C SER A 22 -10.11 -11.75 6.15
N ALA A 23 -10.87 -11.00 6.94
CA ALA A 23 -11.51 -9.75 6.56
C ALA A 23 -11.37 -8.72 7.67
N ILE A 24 -11.48 -7.44 7.31
CA ILE A 24 -11.78 -6.39 8.29
C ILE A 24 -13.25 -6.49 8.70
N PHE A 25 -13.54 -6.40 9.98
CA PHE A 25 -14.89 -6.36 10.52
C PHE A 25 -15.16 -5.03 11.21
N HIS A 26 -16.23 -4.37 10.77
CA HIS A 26 -16.77 -3.16 11.40
C HIS A 26 -18.24 -2.99 10.93
N PRO A 27 -19.16 -2.47 11.75
CA PRO A 27 -20.56 -2.27 11.34
C PRO A 27 -20.73 -1.39 10.10
N SER A 28 -19.74 -0.53 9.81
CA SER A 28 -19.72 0.31 8.61
C SER A 28 -19.31 -0.41 7.32
N MET A 29 -18.99 -1.71 7.36
CA MET A 29 -18.60 -2.45 6.16
C MET A 29 -19.79 -2.82 5.29
N PHE A 30 -19.57 -2.83 3.97
CA PHE A 30 -20.49 -3.47 3.05
C PHE A 30 -20.46 -4.98 3.29
N GLY A 31 -21.64 -5.61 3.26
CA GLY A 31 -21.79 -7.05 3.46
C GLY A 31 -21.56 -7.52 4.90
N PHE A 32 -21.70 -6.65 5.90
CA PHE A 32 -21.48 -6.97 7.32
C PHE A 32 -22.24 -8.23 7.81
N ASN A 33 -23.42 -8.49 7.25
CA ASN A 33 -24.26 -9.65 7.55
C ASN A 33 -24.39 -10.65 6.39
N VAL A 34 -23.53 -10.56 5.37
CA VAL A 34 -23.48 -11.55 4.29
C VAL A 34 -22.94 -12.88 4.84
N THR A 35 -23.63 -13.97 4.50
CA THR A 35 -23.32 -15.34 4.91
C THR A 35 -23.00 -16.20 3.69
N ASP A 36 -22.63 -17.46 3.91
CA ASP A 36 -22.44 -18.47 2.86
C ASP A 36 -23.73 -18.83 2.10
N LYS A 37 -24.89 -18.40 2.60
CA LYS A 37 -26.22 -18.63 1.99
C LYS A 37 -26.79 -17.42 1.28
N THR A 38 -26.16 -16.26 1.39
CA THR A 38 -26.68 -15.01 0.81
C THR A 38 -26.54 -14.99 -0.71
N PHE A 39 -25.50 -15.63 -1.24
CA PHE A 39 -25.18 -15.70 -2.67
C PHE A 39 -25.21 -17.15 -3.16
N PRO A 40 -25.32 -17.40 -4.48
CA PRO A 40 -25.25 -18.75 -5.05
C PRO A 40 -23.83 -19.37 -5.01
N TYR A 41 -22.85 -18.63 -4.51
CA TYR A 41 -21.47 -19.05 -4.25
C TYR A 41 -21.01 -18.47 -2.92
N ASP A 42 -19.90 -18.97 -2.35
CA ASP A 42 -19.35 -18.38 -1.13
C ASP A 42 -18.80 -16.97 -1.41
N ASN A 43 -19.54 -15.99 -0.94
CA ASN A 43 -19.20 -14.58 -1.07
C ASN A 43 -19.19 -13.90 0.31
N ARG A 44 -18.85 -14.65 1.37
CA ARG A 44 -18.65 -14.07 2.71
C ARG A 44 -17.53 -13.04 2.67
N PRO A 45 -17.50 -12.04 3.57
CA PRO A 45 -16.43 -11.02 3.58
C PRO A 45 -15.00 -11.57 3.62
N VAL A 46 -14.83 -12.75 4.20
CA VAL A 46 -13.53 -13.43 4.35
C VAL A 46 -13.12 -14.26 3.12
N ALA A 47 -14.03 -14.46 2.16
CA ALA A 47 -13.74 -15.24 0.96
C ALA A 47 -12.74 -14.48 0.05
N PRO A 48 -11.74 -15.18 -0.52
CA PRO A 48 -10.74 -14.58 -1.39
C PRO A 48 -11.33 -14.16 -2.72
N LEU A 49 -10.73 -13.14 -3.31
CA LEU A 49 -11.04 -12.68 -4.66
C LEU A 49 -9.95 -13.21 -5.61
N ARG A 50 -10.37 -13.96 -6.63
CA ARG A 50 -9.49 -14.43 -7.71
C ARG A 50 -10.33 -14.89 -8.89
N SER A 51 -9.84 -14.66 -10.11
CA SER A 51 -10.52 -15.06 -11.35
C SER A 51 -11.99 -14.62 -11.39
N MET A 52 -12.28 -13.44 -10.87
CA MET A 52 -13.62 -12.86 -10.81
C MET A 52 -13.79 -11.73 -11.84
N THR A 53 -15.01 -11.57 -12.35
CA THR A 53 -15.42 -10.38 -13.13
C THR A 53 -15.39 -9.13 -12.25
N PHE A 54 -15.43 -7.93 -12.85
CA PHE A 54 -15.37 -6.68 -12.11
C PHE A 54 -16.48 -6.58 -11.04
N GLN A 55 -17.72 -6.94 -11.39
CA GLN A 55 -18.83 -6.92 -10.44
C GLN A 55 -18.60 -7.83 -9.24
N GLN A 56 -17.98 -8.99 -9.45
CA GLN A 56 -17.77 -9.99 -8.40
C GLN A 56 -16.68 -9.57 -7.42
N TRP A 57 -15.53 -9.05 -7.90
CA TRP A 57 -14.44 -8.67 -7.00
C TRP A 57 -14.61 -7.26 -6.42
N TRP A 58 -15.20 -6.33 -7.18
CA TRP A 58 -15.34 -4.95 -6.77
C TRP A 58 -16.27 -4.84 -5.56
N PHE A 59 -15.76 -4.26 -4.46
CA PHE A 59 -16.48 -4.21 -3.17
C PHE A 59 -16.96 -5.58 -2.69
N HIS A 60 -16.29 -6.67 -3.10
CA HIS A 60 -16.71 -8.04 -2.78
C HIS A 60 -18.15 -8.35 -3.26
N ASN A 61 -18.64 -7.65 -4.28
CA ASN A 61 -20.04 -7.71 -4.72
C ASN A 61 -21.06 -7.43 -3.59
N HIS A 62 -20.69 -6.58 -2.61
CA HIS A 62 -21.53 -6.26 -1.45
C HIS A 62 -22.17 -4.88 -1.51
N LEU A 63 -22.13 -4.17 -2.65
CA LEU A 63 -22.70 -2.82 -2.78
C LEU A 63 -24.22 -2.77 -2.51
N ASP A 64 -24.94 -3.86 -2.75
CA ASP A 64 -26.38 -3.97 -2.45
C ASP A 64 -26.66 -4.47 -1.01
N HIS A 65 -25.61 -4.65 -0.20
CA HIS A 65 -25.66 -4.90 1.24
C HIS A 65 -24.93 -3.79 2.01
N PRO A 66 -25.39 -2.53 1.94
CA PRO A 66 -24.73 -1.41 2.61
C PRO A 66 -24.83 -1.51 4.15
N PRO A 67 -23.93 -0.83 4.88
CA PRO A 67 -24.06 -0.66 6.33
C PRO A 67 -25.28 0.20 6.69
N ASN A 68 -25.62 0.28 7.98
CA ASN A 68 -26.68 1.19 8.42
C ASN A 68 -26.24 2.65 8.24
N PRO A 69 -27.19 3.58 8.00
CA PRO A 69 -26.90 5.01 8.04
C PRO A 69 -26.31 5.42 9.40
N GLY A 70 -25.23 6.19 9.38
CA GLY A 70 -24.54 6.67 10.59
C GLY A 70 -23.41 5.77 11.08
N ASP A 71 -23.31 4.53 10.60
CA ASP A 71 -22.17 3.66 10.92
C ASP A 71 -20.96 4.07 10.07
N PHE A 72 -19.99 4.74 10.69
CA PHE A 72 -18.71 5.13 10.07
C PHE A 72 -17.53 4.55 10.84
N PHE A 73 -16.51 4.09 10.10
CA PHE A 73 -15.20 3.83 10.68
C PHE A 73 -14.43 5.15 10.79
N GLU A 74 -14.15 5.58 12.01
CA GLU A 74 -13.52 6.88 12.28
C GLU A 74 -12.02 6.84 12.04
N LEU A 75 -11.52 7.83 11.28
CA LEU A 75 -10.12 8.01 10.91
C LEU A 75 -9.57 9.29 11.58
N PRO A 76 -9.04 9.20 12.81
CA PRO A 76 -8.54 10.37 13.53
C PRO A 76 -7.20 10.83 12.94
N ALA A 77 -7.18 11.99 12.29
CA ALA A 77 -6.00 12.54 11.63
C ALA A 77 -4.80 12.62 12.60
N GLY A 78 -3.65 12.08 12.18
CA GLY A 78 -2.41 12.05 12.95
C GLY A 78 -2.36 11.01 14.08
N LYS A 79 -3.37 10.15 14.20
CA LYS A 79 -3.50 9.13 15.24
C LYS A 79 -3.75 7.74 14.61
N PRO A 80 -3.52 6.64 15.37
CA PRO A 80 -3.95 5.32 14.94
C PRO A 80 -5.47 5.19 14.88
N ALA A 81 -5.95 4.49 13.86
CA ALA A 81 -7.28 3.88 13.80
C ALA A 81 -7.12 2.35 13.94
N THR A 82 -7.66 1.77 15.00
CA THR A 82 -7.57 0.33 15.26
C THR A 82 -8.69 -0.40 14.53
N ALA A 83 -8.32 -1.30 13.61
CA ALA A 83 -9.24 -2.19 12.91
C ALA A 83 -9.24 -3.59 13.55
N GLU A 84 -10.35 -4.31 13.43
CA GLU A 84 -10.43 -5.73 13.78
C GLU A 84 -10.37 -6.59 12.50
N ILE A 85 -9.31 -7.37 12.36
CA ILE A 85 -9.11 -8.30 11.23
C ILE A 85 -9.16 -9.73 11.77
N ALA A 86 -10.03 -10.58 11.22
CA ALA A 86 -10.19 -11.95 11.70
C ALA A 86 -10.67 -12.89 10.60
N CYS A 87 -10.60 -14.20 10.85
CA CYS A 87 -11.12 -15.23 9.96
C CYS A 87 -12.64 -15.43 10.05
N ASN A 88 -13.27 -14.88 11.09
CA ASN A 88 -14.71 -14.96 11.30
C ASN A 88 -15.17 -13.77 12.14
N LYS A 89 -16.38 -13.26 11.89
CA LYS A 89 -16.99 -12.20 12.70
C LYS A 89 -17.11 -12.58 14.18
N GLY A 90 -17.35 -13.85 14.48
CA GLY A 90 -17.39 -14.38 15.84
C GLY A 90 -16.08 -14.24 16.62
N ALA A 91 -14.95 -14.10 15.91
CA ALA A 91 -13.65 -13.84 16.53
C ALA A 91 -13.39 -12.35 16.77
N THR A 92 -14.38 -11.49 16.62
CA THR A 92 -14.27 -10.01 16.78
C THR A 92 -15.21 -9.51 17.86
N SER A 93 -15.13 -8.21 18.20
CA SER A 93 -16.10 -7.57 19.10
C SER A 93 -17.53 -7.57 18.54
N TYR A 94 -17.71 -7.88 17.26
CA TYR A 94 -18.99 -7.90 16.55
C TYR A 94 -19.66 -9.28 16.51
N PHE A 95 -19.20 -10.21 17.36
CA PHE A 95 -19.67 -11.60 17.41
C PHE A 95 -21.18 -11.76 17.63
N ALA A 96 -21.86 -10.77 18.22
CA ALA A 96 -23.29 -10.86 18.53
C ALA A 96 -24.17 -11.06 17.28
N SER A 97 -23.66 -10.66 16.11
CA SER A 97 -24.32 -10.85 14.81
C SER A 97 -23.71 -11.97 13.97
N ALA A 98 -22.82 -12.79 14.54
CA ALA A 98 -22.19 -13.92 13.87
C ALA A 98 -22.99 -15.20 14.13
N ASP A 99 -23.16 -16.03 13.09
CA ASP A 99 -23.94 -17.28 13.17
C ASP A 99 -23.43 -18.27 14.23
N GLY A 100 -22.14 -18.19 14.58
CA GLY A 100 -21.48 -19.06 15.57
C GLY A 100 -21.28 -18.46 16.97
N GLY A 101 -21.73 -17.22 17.21
CA GLY A 101 -21.50 -16.53 18.48
C GLY A 101 -20.04 -16.13 18.74
N ASP A 102 -19.69 -15.94 20.02
CA ASP A 102 -18.36 -15.51 20.45
C ASP A 102 -17.37 -16.70 20.42
N ILE A 103 -16.40 -16.63 19.51
CA ILE A 103 -15.31 -17.61 19.41
C ILE A 103 -13.95 -16.98 19.72
N ARG A 104 -13.91 -15.77 20.28
CA ARG A 104 -12.66 -15.11 20.66
C ARG A 104 -11.88 -15.95 21.66
N ASP A 105 -10.56 -15.96 21.50
CA ASP A 105 -9.66 -16.59 22.46
C ASP A 105 -9.49 -15.68 23.69
N PRO A 106 -9.99 -16.06 24.87
CA PRO A 106 -9.88 -15.22 26.07
C PRO A 106 -8.44 -15.05 26.57
N ASN A 107 -7.55 -15.99 26.22
CA ASN A 107 -6.14 -15.95 26.62
C ASN A 107 -5.26 -15.22 25.60
N ASN A 108 -5.75 -15.04 24.36
CA ASN A 108 -5.06 -14.30 23.32
C ASN A 108 -6.06 -13.42 22.53
N PRO A 109 -6.38 -12.21 23.02
CA PRO A 109 -7.30 -11.33 22.33
C PRO A 109 -6.80 -10.90 20.94
N ASN A 110 -5.51 -11.06 20.62
CA ASN A 110 -4.97 -10.73 19.30
C ASN A 110 -5.02 -11.91 18.31
N ASN A 111 -5.58 -13.06 18.68
CA ASN A 111 -5.69 -14.19 17.79
C ASN A 111 -6.63 -13.87 16.60
N VAL A 112 -6.08 -13.84 15.39
CA VAL A 112 -6.82 -13.57 14.13
C VAL A 112 -7.80 -14.70 13.82
N CYS A 113 -7.45 -15.93 14.18
CA CYS A 113 -8.28 -17.10 13.94
C CYS A 113 -8.18 -18.13 15.07
N PRO A 114 -8.95 -17.95 16.16
CA PRO A 114 -9.01 -18.89 17.27
C PRO A 114 -9.23 -20.34 16.83
N GLY A 115 -8.46 -21.26 17.40
CA GLY A 115 -8.55 -22.70 17.08
C GLY A 115 -7.93 -23.12 15.75
N SER A 116 -7.34 -22.20 14.98
CA SER A 116 -6.74 -22.49 13.67
C SER A 116 -5.24 -22.16 13.62
N PRO A 117 -4.46 -22.86 12.78
CA PRO A 117 -3.03 -22.57 12.59
C PRO A 117 -2.82 -21.28 11.77
N THR A 118 -1.60 -20.75 11.78
CA THR A 118 -1.27 -19.48 11.10
C THR A 118 -1.45 -19.54 9.58
N GLN A 119 -1.37 -20.73 9.00
CA GLN A 119 -1.61 -20.94 7.58
C GLN A 119 -3.06 -20.60 7.17
N THR A 120 -4.02 -20.65 8.11
CA THR A 120 -5.41 -20.21 7.90
C THR A 120 -5.53 -18.69 7.69
N TYR A 121 -4.46 -17.94 7.86
CA TYR A 121 -4.39 -16.55 7.43
C TYR A 121 -3.08 -16.29 6.67
N HIS A 122 -2.72 -17.30 5.86
CA HIS A 122 -1.72 -17.21 4.81
C HIS A 122 -0.32 -16.77 5.24
N THR A 123 0.15 -17.32 6.36
CA THR A 123 1.52 -17.08 6.82
C THR A 123 2.14 -18.28 7.54
N ASN A 124 3.45 -18.47 7.31
CA ASN A 124 4.27 -19.41 8.07
C ASN A 124 4.81 -18.82 9.39
N GLY A 125 4.62 -17.52 9.61
CA GLY A 125 5.12 -16.79 10.78
C GLY A 125 5.27 -15.30 10.52
N ILE A 126 5.62 -14.53 11.55
CA ILE A 126 5.69 -13.06 11.45
C ILE A 126 6.63 -12.56 10.34
N ASP A 127 7.70 -13.30 10.04
CA ASP A 127 8.69 -12.94 9.01
C ASP A 127 8.21 -13.22 7.56
N ASP A 128 7.06 -13.89 7.40
CA ASP A 128 6.47 -14.20 6.10
C ASP A 128 5.34 -13.23 5.70
N LEU A 129 4.99 -12.28 6.58
CA LEU A 129 3.93 -11.30 6.31
C LEU A 129 4.28 -10.34 5.18
N LYS A 130 3.26 -9.86 4.47
CA LYS A 130 3.38 -9.00 3.27
C LYS A 130 2.61 -7.68 3.37
N GLY A 131 2.08 -7.40 4.55
CA GLY A 131 1.34 -6.18 4.85
C GLY A 131 -0.04 -6.10 4.20
N CYS A 132 -0.80 -5.11 4.64
CA CYS A 132 -2.10 -4.74 4.09
C CYS A 132 -2.25 -3.21 4.13
N GLY A 133 -3.25 -2.68 3.41
CA GLY A 133 -3.48 -1.23 3.35
C GLY A 133 -4.94 -0.86 3.51
N LEU A 134 -5.17 0.36 4.01
CA LEU A 134 -6.45 1.05 3.93
C LEU A 134 -6.40 2.09 2.83
N ALA A 135 -7.39 2.04 1.94
CA ALA A 135 -7.62 3.02 0.90
C ALA A 135 -8.82 3.90 1.21
N ILE A 136 -8.84 5.11 0.65
CA ILE A 136 -9.92 6.08 0.76
C ILE A 136 -10.27 6.67 -0.60
N ALA A 137 -11.55 6.88 -0.83
CA ALA A 137 -12.11 7.68 -1.92
C ALA A 137 -13.05 8.74 -1.31
N TYR A 138 -12.85 10.01 -1.66
CA TYR A 138 -13.64 11.15 -1.17
C TYR A 138 -14.99 11.25 -1.92
N LYS A 139 -15.76 10.16 -1.87
CA LYS A 139 -17.11 10.03 -2.44
C LYS A 139 -18.04 9.42 -1.42
N SER A 140 -19.15 10.11 -1.15
CA SER A 140 -20.17 9.67 -0.20
C SER A 140 -21.06 8.56 -0.76
N ASP A 141 -21.21 8.45 -2.08
CA ASP A 141 -21.88 7.31 -2.73
C ASP A 141 -20.84 6.28 -3.21
N ALA A 142 -20.91 5.08 -2.65
CA ALA A 142 -19.99 3.99 -3.01
C ALA A 142 -20.23 3.48 -4.44
N LYS A 143 -21.44 3.63 -4.99
CA LYS A 143 -21.75 3.24 -6.38
C LYS A 143 -21.07 4.14 -7.41
N GLN A 144 -20.60 5.32 -7.00
CA GLN A 144 -19.85 6.26 -7.85
C GLN A 144 -18.33 6.10 -7.74
N VAL A 145 -17.84 5.25 -6.82
CA VAL A 145 -16.42 4.98 -6.67
C VAL A 145 -15.97 4.08 -7.81
N GLN A 146 -14.84 4.43 -8.41
CA GLN A 146 -14.10 3.65 -9.39
C GLN A 146 -12.77 3.19 -8.79
N PRO A 147 -12.20 2.07 -9.28
CA PRO A 147 -10.87 1.59 -8.89
C PRO A 147 -9.79 2.68 -8.83
N GLU A 148 -9.80 3.62 -9.77
CA GLU A 148 -8.80 4.68 -9.88
C GLU A 148 -8.96 5.81 -8.87
N ASP A 149 -10.11 5.88 -8.18
CA ASP A 149 -10.38 6.91 -7.15
C ASP A 149 -9.75 6.57 -5.79
N PHE A 150 -9.46 5.29 -5.54
CA PHE A 150 -8.91 4.87 -4.27
C PHE A 150 -7.44 5.27 -4.12
N THR A 151 -7.12 5.84 -2.97
CA THR A 151 -5.74 6.14 -2.54
C THR A 151 -5.43 5.39 -1.26
N ILE A 152 -4.37 4.57 -1.25
CA ILE A 152 -3.84 3.97 -0.02
C ILE A 152 -3.27 5.08 0.86
N PHE A 153 -3.88 5.29 2.04
CA PHE A 153 -3.47 6.34 2.98
C PHE A 153 -2.76 5.79 4.22
N SER A 154 -2.91 4.49 4.49
CA SER A 154 -2.26 3.83 5.62
C SER A 154 -1.93 2.38 5.29
N VAL A 155 -0.77 1.92 5.76
CA VAL A 155 -0.26 0.57 5.57
C VAL A 155 0.21 0.03 6.92
N ASN A 156 0.01 -1.26 7.14
CA ASN A 156 0.64 -1.98 8.24
C ASN A 156 1.36 -3.20 7.63
N GLN A 157 2.70 -3.23 7.69
CA GLN A 157 3.49 -4.27 7.05
C GLN A 157 3.45 -5.62 7.81
N THR A 158 3.08 -5.62 9.10
CA THR A 158 2.88 -6.84 9.91
C THR A 158 1.41 -7.24 9.99
N CYS A 159 0.61 -6.83 9.00
CA CYS A 159 -0.83 -7.06 8.99
C CYS A 159 -1.21 -8.54 8.83
N VAL A 160 -2.41 -8.85 9.34
CA VAL A 160 -2.99 -10.20 9.46
C VAL A 160 -2.15 -11.10 10.38
N TRP A 161 -1.62 -10.50 11.44
CA TRP A 161 -0.94 -11.18 12.53
C TRP A 161 -1.63 -10.98 13.87
N THR A 162 -2.12 -9.76 14.11
CA THR A 162 -2.92 -9.40 15.28
C THR A 162 -4.32 -9.01 14.85
N ARG A 163 -5.32 -9.49 15.59
CA ARG A 163 -6.72 -9.11 15.36
C ARG A 163 -6.90 -7.60 15.40
N PHE A 164 -6.40 -6.96 16.45
CA PHE A 164 -6.35 -5.51 16.52
C PHE A 164 -5.14 -5.02 15.74
N THR A 165 -5.38 -4.47 14.56
CA THR A 165 -4.35 -3.91 13.68
C THR A 165 -4.51 -2.41 13.62
N ASP A 166 -3.49 -1.68 14.07
CA ASP A 166 -3.47 -0.22 13.99
C ASP A 166 -3.04 0.26 12.61
N PHE A 167 -3.81 1.19 12.07
CA PHE A 167 -3.49 1.94 10.86
C PHE A 167 -3.24 3.40 11.22
N GLN A 168 -2.03 3.89 10.97
CA GLN A 168 -1.70 5.29 11.25
C GLN A 168 -2.35 6.20 10.21
N VAL A 169 -3.19 7.14 10.62
CA VAL A 169 -3.85 8.09 9.73
C VAL A 169 -2.92 9.31 9.52
N PRO A 170 -2.62 9.73 8.27
CA PRO A 170 -1.83 10.92 8.02
C PRO A 170 -2.42 12.16 8.70
N ALA A 171 -1.57 13.03 9.24
CA ALA A 171 -2.04 14.22 9.97
C ALA A 171 -2.73 15.27 9.06
N LYS A 172 -2.37 15.28 7.76
CA LYS A 172 -2.90 16.23 6.77
C LYS A 172 -4.15 15.73 6.04
N MET A 173 -4.77 14.62 6.48
CA MET A 173 -6.00 14.12 5.87
C MET A 173 -7.09 15.20 5.86
N PRO A 174 -7.62 15.61 4.69
CA PRO A 174 -8.72 16.57 4.62
C PRO A 174 -10.04 15.98 5.13
N PRO A 175 -11.04 16.81 5.46
CA PRO A 175 -12.35 16.33 5.86
C PRO A 175 -13.04 15.60 4.69
N CYS A 176 -13.82 14.57 5.01
CA CYS A 176 -14.72 13.93 4.04
C CYS A 176 -15.87 14.87 3.63
N PRO A 177 -16.47 14.66 2.44
CA PRO A 177 -17.70 15.36 2.07
C PRO A 177 -18.87 14.97 2.98
N ASP A 178 -19.98 15.70 2.87
CA ASP A 178 -21.24 15.34 3.52
C ASP A 178 -21.66 13.90 3.14
N GLY A 179 -22.05 13.11 4.14
CA GLY A 179 -22.32 11.68 3.99
C GLY A 179 -21.08 10.78 4.11
N GLY A 180 -19.91 11.37 4.42
CA GLY A 180 -18.65 10.67 4.67
C GLY A 180 -17.92 10.24 3.40
N CYS A 181 -16.81 9.53 3.60
CA CYS A 181 -16.04 8.92 2.52
C CYS A 181 -16.36 7.44 2.38
N THR A 182 -15.86 6.85 1.29
CA THR A 182 -15.83 5.40 1.13
C THR A 182 -14.39 4.92 1.24
N CYS A 183 -14.15 3.94 2.11
CA CYS A 183 -12.85 3.31 2.31
C CYS A 183 -12.88 1.84 1.91
N ALA A 184 -11.71 1.25 1.77
CA ALA A 184 -11.58 -0.19 1.59
C ALA A 184 -10.29 -0.72 2.23
N PHE A 185 -10.40 -1.90 2.83
CA PHE A 185 -9.27 -2.70 3.28
C PHE A 185 -8.79 -3.57 2.13
N PHE A 186 -7.48 -3.69 1.96
CA PHE A 186 -6.87 -4.55 0.96
C PHE A 186 -5.72 -5.36 1.54
N TRP A 187 -5.62 -6.62 1.14
CA TRP A 187 -4.56 -7.51 1.56
C TRP A 187 -4.18 -8.49 0.45
N VAL A 188 -2.87 -8.69 0.29
CA VAL A 188 -2.27 -9.73 -0.55
C VAL A 188 -1.18 -10.39 0.30
N HIS A 189 -1.18 -11.72 0.35
CA HIS A 189 -0.31 -12.48 1.25
C HIS A 189 0.93 -13.04 0.54
N SER A 190 1.76 -13.75 1.31
CA SER A 190 2.95 -14.41 0.78
C SER A 190 2.57 -15.58 -0.13
N PRO A 191 3.27 -15.79 -1.26
CA PRO A 191 3.07 -16.99 -2.07
C PRO A 191 3.57 -18.27 -1.37
N LYS A 192 4.19 -18.15 -0.18
CA LYS A 192 4.72 -19.28 0.59
C LYS A 192 3.67 -19.96 1.48
N ALA A 193 2.46 -19.41 1.57
CA ALA A 193 1.39 -19.96 2.39
C ALA A 193 0.00 -19.62 1.81
N GLY A 194 -0.47 -20.36 0.80
CA GLY A 194 -1.78 -20.15 0.19
C GLY A 194 -1.77 -20.23 -1.33
N GLY A 195 -2.94 -20.04 -1.94
CA GLY A 195 -3.07 -19.85 -3.39
C GLY A 195 -2.93 -18.38 -3.79
N GLU A 196 -3.10 -18.09 -5.08
CA GLU A 196 -3.03 -16.74 -5.62
C GLU A 196 -4.36 -16.00 -5.41
N GLU A 197 -4.39 -15.17 -4.37
CA GLU A 197 -5.62 -14.52 -3.91
C GLU A 197 -5.36 -13.08 -3.46
N ASN A 198 -6.36 -12.22 -3.64
CA ASN A 198 -6.39 -10.87 -3.07
C ASN A 198 -7.67 -10.67 -2.26
N TYR A 199 -7.61 -9.79 -1.27
CA TYR A 199 -8.71 -9.53 -0.35
C TYR A 199 -9.10 -8.06 -0.44
N MET A 200 -10.42 -7.80 -0.46
CA MET A 200 -10.98 -6.45 -0.45
C MET A 200 -12.25 -6.45 0.41
N ASN A 201 -12.38 -5.47 1.31
CA ASN A 201 -13.65 -5.17 1.97
C ASN A 201 -13.87 -3.66 1.97
N GLY A 202 -14.94 -3.21 1.30
CA GLY A 202 -15.35 -1.81 1.32
C GLY A 202 -16.10 -1.46 2.61
N PHE A 203 -16.00 -0.21 3.05
CA PHE A 203 -16.71 0.29 4.23
C PHE A 203 -16.91 1.82 4.18
N LYS A 204 -17.91 2.32 4.91
CA LYS A 204 -18.09 3.75 5.16
C LYS A 204 -17.09 4.23 6.21
N CYS A 205 -16.44 5.36 5.95
CA CYS A 205 -15.43 5.94 6.83
C CYS A 205 -15.56 7.46 6.87
N ASN A 206 -15.01 8.07 7.93
CA ASN A 206 -14.99 9.51 8.07
C ASN A 206 -13.66 9.98 8.70
N VAL A 207 -13.16 11.13 8.27
CA VAL A 207 -11.94 11.73 8.84
C VAL A 207 -12.33 12.65 10.00
N THR A 208 -11.77 12.40 11.18
CA THR A 208 -11.96 13.24 12.37
C THR A 208 -10.68 13.98 12.75
N GLY A 209 -10.83 15.13 13.41
CA GLY A 209 -9.69 15.94 13.84
C GLY A 209 -8.86 16.49 12.67
N SER A 210 -9.43 16.61 11.47
CA SER A 210 -8.75 17.19 10.32
C SER A 210 -8.33 18.63 10.60
N THR A 211 -7.11 18.98 10.21
CA THR A 211 -6.54 20.34 10.32
C THR A 211 -6.07 20.90 8.97
N SER A 212 -6.37 20.17 7.88
CA SER A 212 -5.93 20.46 6.53
C SER A 212 -7.12 20.45 5.59
N THR A 213 -7.10 21.29 4.56
CA THR A 213 -8.08 21.26 3.46
C THR A 213 -7.43 20.85 2.14
N VAL A 214 -6.13 20.54 2.15
CA VAL A 214 -5.41 20.14 0.93
C VAL A 214 -5.94 18.78 0.47
N PRO A 215 -6.42 18.66 -0.78
CA PRO A 215 -6.91 17.39 -1.31
C PRO A 215 -5.82 16.33 -1.38
N VAL A 216 -6.27 15.07 -1.36
CA VAL A 216 -5.45 13.93 -1.76
C VAL A 216 -5.24 14.01 -3.28
N ALA A 217 -3.99 13.87 -3.72
CA ALA A 217 -3.64 13.89 -5.13
C ALA A 217 -4.24 12.68 -5.87
N LYS A 218 -4.38 12.80 -7.20
CA LYS A 218 -4.85 11.70 -8.04
C LYS A 218 -3.89 10.50 -7.96
N SER A 219 -4.41 9.38 -7.44
CA SER A 219 -3.64 8.14 -7.28
C SER A 219 -3.14 7.55 -8.60
N GLN A 220 -1.89 7.08 -8.56
CA GLN A 220 -1.22 6.40 -9.67
C GLN A 220 -1.00 4.92 -9.35
N VAL A 221 -0.80 4.10 -10.38
CA VAL A 221 -0.51 2.66 -10.21
C VAL A 221 0.84 2.49 -9.51
N PRO A 222 0.93 1.70 -8.42
CA PRO A 222 2.20 1.41 -7.76
C PRO A 222 3.13 0.58 -8.67
N ARG A 223 4.44 0.77 -8.52
CA ARG A 223 5.45 0.07 -9.32
C ARG A 223 6.39 -0.72 -8.44
N ARG A 224 6.72 -1.94 -8.87
CA ARG A 224 7.71 -2.79 -8.20
C ARG A 224 9.09 -2.11 -8.31
N CYS A 225 9.58 -1.57 -7.20
CA CYS A 225 10.79 -0.75 -7.18
C CYS A 225 11.73 -1.05 -6.00
N GLY A 226 11.24 -1.65 -4.91
CA GLY A 226 12.11 -2.09 -3.83
C GLY A 226 12.96 -3.31 -4.21
N ALA A 227 13.91 -3.64 -3.33
CA ALA A 227 14.71 -4.86 -3.50
C ALA A 227 13.81 -6.11 -3.38
N ASP A 228 14.11 -7.12 -4.19
CA ASP A 228 13.33 -8.34 -4.34
C ASP A 228 14.29 -9.53 -4.47
N THR A 229 14.76 -9.99 -3.31
CA THR A 229 15.76 -11.05 -3.20
C THR A 229 15.26 -12.38 -3.77
N ASP A 230 13.97 -12.68 -3.57
CA ASP A 230 13.35 -13.91 -4.05
C ASP A 230 13.36 -13.99 -5.59
N ASN A 231 13.36 -12.83 -6.27
CA ASN A 231 13.47 -12.72 -7.73
C ASN A 231 14.82 -12.16 -8.21
N GLN A 232 15.88 -12.32 -7.41
CA GLN A 232 17.26 -11.96 -7.76
C GLN A 232 17.49 -10.47 -8.10
N LYS A 233 16.59 -9.57 -7.69
CA LYS A 233 16.77 -8.11 -7.80
C LYS A 233 17.24 -7.56 -6.47
N LEU A 234 18.55 -7.69 -6.22
CA LEU A 234 19.15 -7.38 -4.91
C LEU A 234 19.18 -5.89 -4.57
N GLN A 235 19.00 -5.02 -5.57
CA GLN A 235 19.02 -3.57 -5.41
C GLN A 235 17.63 -3.01 -5.71
N SER A 236 17.20 -2.04 -4.90
CA SER A 236 16.06 -1.19 -5.24
C SER A 236 16.37 -0.32 -6.46
N ALA A 237 15.32 0.06 -7.19
CA ALA A 237 15.37 1.05 -8.26
C ALA A 237 14.49 2.27 -7.88
N PRO A 238 14.98 3.20 -7.04
CA PRO A 238 14.18 4.33 -6.55
C PRO A 238 13.55 5.17 -7.67
N GLY A 239 14.25 5.39 -8.78
CA GLY A 239 13.72 6.10 -9.94
C GLY A 239 12.50 5.42 -10.58
N ASN A 240 12.31 4.10 -10.38
CA ASN A 240 11.17 3.35 -10.89
C ASN A 240 9.97 3.35 -9.92
N CYS A 241 10.11 3.87 -8.69
CA CYS A 241 9.01 3.90 -7.73
C CYS A 241 7.89 4.86 -8.16
N THR A 242 6.67 4.52 -7.76
CA THR A 242 5.57 5.48 -7.72
C THR A 242 5.63 6.22 -6.38
N TYR A 243 5.88 7.52 -6.44
CA TYR A 243 5.82 8.41 -5.29
C TYR A 243 4.47 9.14 -5.24
N GLY A 244 4.09 9.59 -4.05
CA GLY A 244 2.80 10.21 -3.82
C GLY A 244 1.64 9.22 -3.71
N ALA A 245 0.44 9.70 -4.07
CA ALA A 245 -0.80 8.95 -3.99
C ALA A 245 -0.76 7.70 -4.88
N LYS A 246 -1.05 6.56 -4.28
CA LYS A 246 -0.95 5.23 -4.90
C LYS A 246 -2.28 4.50 -4.82
N GLN A 247 -2.67 3.88 -5.93
CA GLN A 247 -3.84 3.00 -6.00
C GLN A 247 -3.60 1.70 -5.20
N PRO A 248 -4.66 1.02 -4.77
CA PRO A 248 -4.59 -0.37 -4.30
C PRO A 248 -4.11 -1.32 -5.40
N PHE A 249 -3.78 -2.55 -5.01
CA PHE A 249 -3.50 -3.63 -5.96
C PHE A 249 -4.80 -4.30 -6.38
N TYR A 250 -5.10 -4.22 -7.67
CA TYR A 250 -6.12 -5.02 -8.33
C TYR A 250 -5.39 -6.06 -9.17
N TRP A 251 -5.35 -7.29 -8.68
CA TRP A 251 -4.51 -8.36 -9.18
C TRP A 251 -5.31 -9.66 -9.29
N PHE A 252 -4.89 -10.57 -10.18
CA PHE A 252 -5.41 -11.94 -10.28
C PHE A 252 -6.93 -12.11 -10.51
N ASN A 253 -7.61 -11.08 -11.04
CA ASN A 253 -9.01 -11.13 -11.45
C ASN A 253 -9.15 -11.20 -12.98
N LEU A 254 -10.37 -11.38 -13.51
CA LEU A 254 -10.61 -11.46 -14.96
C LEU A 254 -10.64 -10.08 -15.62
N GLU A 255 -11.02 -9.05 -14.87
CA GLU A 255 -11.28 -7.71 -15.40
C GLU A 255 -10.67 -6.63 -14.50
N ARG A 256 -10.23 -5.53 -15.12
CA ARG A 256 -9.79 -4.30 -14.46
C ARG A 256 -8.63 -4.44 -13.45
N ASN A 257 -7.72 -5.38 -13.69
CA ASN A 257 -6.46 -5.41 -12.95
C ASN A 257 -5.59 -4.19 -13.30
N ASN A 258 -4.86 -3.65 -12.31
CA ASN A 258 -3.75 -2.72 -12.53
C ASN A 258 -2.38 -3.38 -12.27
N MET A 259 -2.38 -4.60 -11.71
CA MET A 259 -1.21 -5.42 -11.42
C MET A 259 -1.23 -6.69 -12.27
N PHE A 260 -0.08 -7.09 -12.80
CA PHE A 260 0.08 -8.19 -13.78
C PHE A 260 1.21 -9.15 -13.42
N GLU A 261 1.59 -9.18 -12.14
CA GLU A 261 2.59 -10.06 -11.60
C GLU A 261 2.13 -11.53 -11.65
N GLY A 262 3.10 -12.45 -11.74
CA GLY A 262 2.83 -13.87 -11.67
C GLY A 262 2.49 -14.36 -10.26
N ALA A 263 1.89 -15.55 -10.21
CA ALA A 263 1.49 -16.28 -9.00
C ALA A 263 2.53 -16.28 -7.86
N PHE A 264 3.80 -16.52 -8.19
CA PHE A 264 4.90 -16.64 -7.23
C PHE A 264 5.64 -15.33 -6.97
N SER A 265 5.13 -14.21 -7.47
CA SER A 265 5.71 -12.88 -7.26
C SER A 265 4.65 -11.80 -7.05
N PRO A 266 3.65 -12.04 -6.18
CA PRO A 266 2.50 -11.16 -6.06
C PRO A 266 2.90 -9.72 -5.70
N PRO A 267 2.05 -8.72 -6.02
CA PRO A 267 2.21 -7.38 -5.48
C PRO A 267 1.90 -7.37 -3.99
N VAL A 268 2.65 -6.60 -3.20
CA VAL A 268 2.58 -6.64 -1.72
C VAL A 268 2.67 -5.25 -1.12
N TYR A 269 1.96 -5.02 0.00
CA TYR A 269 1.85 -3.71 0.65
C TYR A 269 3.05 -3.46 1.56
N ASN A 270 4.24 -3.38 0.96
CA ASN A 270 5.48 -3.07 1.65
C ASN A 270 6.44 -2.26 0.77
N ASP A 271 7.68 -2.11 1.22
CA ASP A 271 8.74 -1.33 0.56
C ASP A 271 9.01 -1.78 -0.90
N LEU A 272 8.66 -3.01 -1.28
CA LEU A 272 8.77 -3.52 -2.64
C LEU A 272 8.00 -2.66 -3.66
N TYR A 273 6.88 -2.05 -3.24
CA TYR A 273 6.05 -1.16 -4.06
C TYR A 273 6.02 0.27 -3.53
N ASN A 274 7.02 0.65 -2.72
CA ASN A 274 7.09 1.96 -2.06
C ASN A 274 5.87 2.23 -1.14
N PHE A 275 5.32 1.18 -0.53
CA PHE A 275 4.31 1.29 0.52
C PHE A 275 5.00 1.19 1.87
N LEU A 276 5.31 2.35 2.44
CA LEU A 276 6.03 2.46 3.69
C LEU A 276 5.13 2.04 4.85
N ASP A 277 5.69 1.41 5.88
CA ASP A 277 4.93 1.07 7.08
C ASP A 277 4.36 2.34 7.77
N GLY A 278 3.08 2.30 8.14
CA GLY A 278 2.35 3.41 8.74
C GLY A 278 1.61 4.34 7.76
N ALA A 279 1.56 5.61 8.10
CA ALA A 279 0.82 6.64 7.36
C ALA A 279 1.53 6.98 6.04
N GLN A 280 0.75 7.12 4.97
CA GLN A 280 1.26 7.61 3.68
C GLN A 280 1.16 9.15 3.65
N ASP A 281 2.18 9.82 4.19
CA ASP A 281 2.17 11.28 4.38
C ASP A 281 2.44 12.09 3.09
N ASP A 282 2.79 11.43 1.98
CA ASP A 282 3.17 12.04 0.71
C ASP A 282 2.05 12.07 -0.34
N ILE A 283 0.82 11.71 0.03
CA ILE A 283 -0.31 11.54 -0.89
C ILE A 283 -1.06 12.82 -1.28
N PHE A 284 -0.66 13.99 -0.78
CA PHE A 284 -1.41 15.25 -0.94
C PHE A 284 -0.93 16.04 -2.15
N GLU A 285 -1.80 16.88 -2.72
CA GLU A 285 -1.46 17.71 -3.90
C GLU A 285 -0.28 18.65 -3.66
N ASP A 286 -0.02 19.02 -2.40
CA ASP A 286 1.08 19.89 -1.99
C ASP A 286 2.30 19.14 -1.44
N SER A 287 2.34 17.81 -1.49
CA SER A 287 3.44 17.02 -0.93
C SER A 287 4.75 17.22 -1.71
N TYR A 288 4.68 17.45 -3.01
CA TYR A 288 5.85 17.56 -3.90
C TYR A 288 5.80 18.84 -4.75
N ASP A 289 6.98 19.41 -5.01
CA ASP A 289 7.13 20.48 -6.01
C ASP A 289 7.24 19.91 -7.42
N SER A 290 7.86 18.74 -7.56
CA SER A 290 7.91 18.00 -8.82
C SER A 290 8.06 16.50 -8.58
N ILE A 291 7.34 15.71 -9.38
CA ILE A 291 7.45 14.25 -9.44
C ILE A 291 7.89 13.90 -10.87
N PRO A 292 9.15 13.48 -11.07
CA PRO A 292 9.64 13.03 -12.36
C PRO A 292 8.88 11.78 -12.86
N ASN A 293 8.83 11.59 -14.18
CA ASN A 293 8.30 10.35 -14.75
C ASN A 293 9.16 9.16 -14.31
N PRO A 294 8.56 8.07 -13.78
CA PRO A 294 9.32 6.92 -13.29
C PRO A 294 10.15 6.25 -14.39
N SER A 295 11.44 6.00 -14.11
CA SER A 295 12.33 5.19 -14.93
C SER A 295 13.51 4.68 -14.09
N PRO A 296 14.23 3.62 -14.50
CA PRO A 296 15.35 3.08 -13.73
C PRO A 296 16.45 4.10 -13.37
N ILE A 297 16.56 5.20 -14.12
CA ILE A 297 17.55 6.26 -13.94
C ILE A 297 16.92 7.63 -13.63
N ALA A 298 15.62 7.68 -13.37
CA ALA A 298 14.96 8.94 -13.05
C ALA A 298 15.48 9.52 -11.73
N PRO A 299 15.62 10.86 -11.61
CA PRO A 299 15.87 11.48 -10.33
C PRO A 299 14.70 11.24 -9.37
N VAL A 300 14.97 11.25 -8.07
CA VAL A 300 13.93 11.18 -7.04
C VAL A 300 13.11 12.47 -6.99
N PRO A 301 11.84 12.42 -6.53
CA PRO A 301 11.00 13.61 -6.43
C PRO A 301 11.53 14.67 -5.47
N THR A 302 11.16 15.92 -5.73
CA THR A 302 11.50 17.05 -4.86
C THR A 302 10.34 17.34 -3.92
N LEU A 303 10.53 17.11 -2.62
CA LEU A 303 9.55 17.42 -1.57
C LEU A 303 9.35 18.94 -1.45
N ARG A 304 8.09 19.37 -1.33
CA ARG A 304 7.77 20.77 -1.07
C ARG A 304 8.23 21.15 0.34
N SER A 305 9.08 22.17 0.44
CA SER A 305 9.58 22.64 1.73
C SER A 305 8.56 23.55 2.41
N ALA A 306 8.20 23.24 3.66
CA ALA A 306 7.24 24.02 4.46
C ALA A 306 7.66 25.48 4.70
N ASN A 307 8.92 25.85 4.40
CA ASN A 307 9.43 27.22 4.58
C ASN A 307 9.11 28.19 3.43
N SER A 308 8.59 27.73 2.28
CA SER A 308 8.31 28.63 1.14
C SER A 308 7.04 29.46 1.29
N GLN A 309 6.21 29.22 2.32
CA GLN A 309 4.95 29.96 2.54
C GLN A 309 5.05 31.12 3.55
N ARG A 310 6.24 31.44 4.08
CA ARG A 310 6.39 32.55 5.05
C ARG A 310 6.84 33.89 4.46
N SER A 311 6.89 34.02 3.14
CA SER A 311 7.42 35.20 2.46
C SER A 311 6.40 35.79 1.49
N ASN A 312 5.33 36.40 2.00
CA ASN A 312 4.62 37.53 1.36
C ASN A 312 3.49 38.09 2.24
N SER A 313 3.78 38.37 3.52
CA SER A 313 3.03 39.41 4.22
C SER A 313 3.79 40.73 3.99
N THR A 314 3.59 41.32 2.82
CA THR A 314 3.92 42.72 2.58
C THR A 314 3.20 43.54 3.64
N MET A 315 3.97 44.22 4.48
CA MET A 315 3.44 45.32 5.30
C MET A 315 2.88 46.36 4.33
N GLU A 316 1.56 46.47 4.27
CA GLU A 316 0.89 47.66 3.73
C GLU A 316 1.17 48.82 4.69
N THR A 317 2.24 49.57 4.39
CA THR A 317 2.41 50.91 4.91
C THR A 317 1.49 51.82 4.10
N ALA A 318 0.42 52.29 4.73
CA ALA A 318 -0.47 53.30 4.16
C ALA A 318 0.30 54.62 4.00
N THR A 319 0.61 55.01 2.76
CA THR A 319 0.95 56.38 2.40
C THR A 319 -0.04 56.85 1.36
N VAL A 320 -0.81 57.87 1.74
CA VAL A 320 -1.84 58.54 0.94
C VAL A 320 -1.17 59.38 -0.16
N ASP A 321 -1.67 59.19 -1.38
CA ASP A 321 -1.31 59.87 -2.63
C ASP A 321 -1.58 61.38 -2.63
N ASN A 322 -0.77 62.13 -3.39
CA ASN A 322 -1.25 63.25 -4.20
C ASN A 322 -0.32 63.48 -5.43
N PRO A 323 -0.81 63.99 -6.59
CA PRO A 323 -0.29 63.55 -7.89
C PRO A 323 0.29 64.64 -8.84
N ILE A 324 0.98 64.13 -9.89
CA ILE A 324 1.18 64.61 -11.29
C ILE A 324 2.06 65.84 -11.62
N ALA A 325 3.10 65.60 -12.43
CA ALA A 325 3.49 66.31 -13.69
C ALA A 325 4.52 65.43 -14.46
N GLU A 326 4.24 64.99 -15.70
CA GLU A 326 4.85 65.40 -17.01
C GLU A 326 6.40 65.30 -17.09
N SER A 327 7.10 64.88 -18.17
CA SER A 327 6.79 64.55 -19.57
C SER A 327 7.95 63.71 -20.19
N ASP A 328 7.72 63.17 -21.40
CA ASP A 328 8.69 62.89 -22.49
C ASP A 328 9.83 61.85 -22.26
N THR A 329 10.30 61.04 -23.21
CA THR A 329 10.27 61.09 -24.67
C THR A 329 10.60 59.70 -25.29
N ALA A 330 10.16 59.55 -26.54
CA ALA A 330 10.50 58.59 -27.61
C ALA A 330 11.90 57.91 -27.59
N ALA A 331 11.98 56.65 -28.07
CA ALA A 331 12.45 56.32 -29.43
C ALA A 331 12.80 54.82 -29.61
N ASN A 332 12.17 54.22 -30.63
CA ASN A 332 12.75 53.39 -31.71
C ASN A 332 14.00 52.52 -31.44
N SER A 333 13.92 51.22 -31.75
CA SER A 333 14.46 50.67 -33.02
C SER A 333 14.81 49.16 -32.97
N THR A 334 14.36 48.46 -34.01
CA THR A 334 14.99 47.35 -34.79
C THR A 334 15.53 46.05 -34.15
N MET A 335 14.94 44.95 -34.66
CA MET A 335 15.47 43.58 -34.86
C MET A 335 16.79 43.53 -35.68
N PRO A 336 17.60 42.44 -35.62
CA PRO A 336 17.37 41.26 -36.49
C PRO A 336 17.75 39.86 -35.93
N LYS A 337 17.11 38.86 -36.57
CA LYS A 337 17.41 37.42 -36.65
C LYS A 337 18.87 37.09 -37.00
N ALA A 338 19.35 35.96 -36.48
CA ALA A 338 20.25 34.96 -37.09
C ALA A 338 20.69 33.96 -36.00
N ARG A 339 21.05 32.69 -36.20
CA ARG A 339 21.01 31.74 -37.32
C ARG A 339 21.47 30.39 -36.71
N GLU A 340 20.86 29.35 -37.23
CA GLU A 340 21.18 27.92 -37.17
C GLU A 340 22.68 27.57 -37.35
N VAL A 341 23.21 26.65 -36.54
CA VAL A 341 24.37 25.80 -36.90
C VAL A 341 24.20 24.40 -36.29
N ALA A 342 23.92 23.43 -37.16
CA ALA A 342 24.16 22.01 -36.91
C ALA A 342 25.65 21.69 -37.13
N ARG A 343 26.24 20.82 -36.31
CA ARG A 343 27.47 20.08 -36.66
C ARG A 343 27.42 18.64 -36.14
N THR A 344 27.90 17.80 -37.04
CA THR A 344 27.87 16.35 -37.10
C THR A 344 29.18 15.72 -36.58
N CYS A 345 29.08 14.43 -36.25
CA CYS A 345 30.07 13.36 -36.40
C CYS A 345 31.34 13.31 -35.51
N GLY A 346 31.54 12.13 -34.90
CA GLY A 346 32.83 11.65 -34.42
C GLY A 346 32.77 10.22 -33.85
N ARG A 347 33.04 9.22 -34.70
CA ARG A 347 33.36 7.81 -34.32
C ARG A 347 34.65 7.76 -33.47
N ARG A 348 34.82 6.75 -32.60
CA ARG A 348 35.61 5.49 -32.82
C ARG A 348 36.15 4.86 -31.51
N ALA A 349 36.35 3.54 -31.59
CA ALA A 349 37.35 2.69 -30.88
C ALA A 349 37.02 2.30 -29.41
N THR A 350 36.61 1.05 -29.14
CA THR A 350 37.40 -0.19 -28.94
C THR A 350 38.33 -0.16 -27.73
N GLY A 351 38.09 -1.08 -26.78
CA GLY A 351 38.98 -1.35 -25.67
C GLY A 351 38.50 -2.57 -24.88
N ASP A 352 38.90 -3.75 -25.34
CA ASP A 352 38.93 -4.99 -24.56
C ASP A 352 39.81 -4.80 -23.32
N SER A 353 39.34 -5.26 -22.16
CA SER A 353 40.24 -5.70 -21.09
C SER A 353 39.55 -6.74 -20.21
N SER A 354 39.97 -7.98 -20.44
CA SER A 354 39.85 -9.10 -19.53
C SER A 354 40.64 -8.82 -18.25
N SER A 355 40.06 -9.10 -17.09
CA SER A 355 40.87 -9.53 -15.93
C SER A 355 40.06 -10.46 -15.03
N SER A 356 40.57 -11.68 -14.97
CA SER A 356 40.31 -12.72 -14.01
C SER A 356 40.59 -12.26 -12.57
N PHE A 357 39.67 -12.52 -11.64
CA PHE A 357 40.05 -12.70 -10.24
C PHE A 357 39.33 -13.89 -9.62
N ALA A 358 40.19 -14.68 -8.97
CA ALA A 358 39.97 -16.01 -8.46
C ALA A 358 39.05 -16.05 -7.24
N ALA A 359 38.36 -17.19 -7.14
CA ALA A 359 37.65 -17.66 -5.96
C ALA A 359 38.56 -17.67 -4.72
N ARG A 360 38.07 -17.10 -3.62
CA ARG A 360 38.56 -17.42 -2.27
C ARG A 360 37.44 -18.12 -1.51
N SER A 361 37.69 -19.39 -1.25
CA SER A 361 37.06 -20.18 -0.20
C SER A 361 37.31 -19.51 1.16
N LEU A 362 36.27 -19.37 1.97
CA LEU A 362 36.39 -19.12 3.40
C LEU A 362 35.69 -20.26 4.12
N ASP A 363 36.53 -21.11 4.70
CA ASP A 363 36.17 -22.17 5.63
C ASP A 363 35.50 -21.61 6.89
N GLY A 364 34.56 -22.41 7.39
CA GLY A 364 33.77 -22.10 8.57
C GLY A 364 34.57 -22.08 9.87
N ARG A 365 34.08 -21.26 10.82
CA ARG A 365 34.16 -21.42 12.28
C ARG A 365 33.60 -20.18 12.99
N TRP A 366 32.30 -19.90 12.88
CA TRP A 366 31.62 -18.91 13.74
C TRP A 366 30.20 -19.33 14.15
N ALA A 367 29.95 -20.64 14.21
CA ALA A 367 28.75 -21.20 14.80
C ALA A 367 29.11 -21.81 16.16
N GLN A 368 28.97 -21.02 17.23
CA GLN A 368 28.73 -21.43 18.64
C GLN A 368 29.03 -20.23 19.55
N ASN A 369 28.03 -19.37 19.77
CA ASN A 369 27.78 -18.59 21.01
C ASN A 369 26.77 -17.47 20.74
N ALA A 370 25.53 -17.84 20.45
CA ALA A 370 24.39 -16.92 20.48
C ALA A 370 23.13 -17.67 20.95
N LYS A 371 23.24 -18.32 22.12
CA LYS A 371 22.09 -18.89 22.84
C LYS A 371 22.18 -18.45 24.30
N ARG A 372 21.72 -17.23 24.57
CA ARG A 372 21.08 -16.79 25.82
C ARG A 372 20.84 -15.28 25.76
N SER A 373 19.65 -14.88 26.21
CA SER A 373 19.14 -13.51 26.31
C SER A 373 18.42 -12.95 25.08
N VAL A 374 17.19 -13.42 24.86
CA VAL A 374 16.14 -12.64 24.19
C VAL A 374 14.88 -12.73 25.03
N VAL A 375 14.82 -11.93 26.09
CA VAL A 375 13.57 -11.53 26.73
C VAL A 375 13.64 -10.01 26.85
N GLY A 376 12.79 -9.31 26.08
CA GLY A 376 12.59 -7.88 26.23
C GLY A 376 13.28 -6.97 25.20
N MET A 377 13.12 -7.20 23.90
CA MET A 377 13.22 -6.11 22.93
C MET A 377 11.81 -5.61 22.60
N ARG A 378 11.40 -4.53 23.28
CA ARG A 378 10.33 -3.65 22.81
C ARG A 378 10.84 -3.02 21.51
N MET A 379 10.43 -3.54 20.35
CA MET A 379 10.72 -2.89 19.07
C MET A 379 9.93 -1.59 19.02
N ARG A 380 10.61 -0.47 19.28
CA ARG A 380 10.14 0.85 18.88
C ARG A 380 10.11 0.87 17.36
N SER A 381 8.92 1.00 16.78
CA SER A 381 8.72 1.45 15.40
C SER A 381 9.67 2.62 15.15
N ARG A 382 10.67 2.40 14.28
CA ARG A 382 11.56 3.48 13.85
C ARG A 382 10.79 4.29 12.82
N ARG A 383 10.00 5.25 13.29
CA ARG A 383 9.44 6.33 12.45
C ARG A 383 10.62 7.10 11.86
N LEU A 384 11.00 6.78 10.63
CA LEU A 384 11.86 7.66 9.83
C LEU A 384 10.95 8.61 9.06
N THR A 385 11.13 9.91 9.24
CA THR A 385 10.39 10.91 8.48
C THR A 385 10.77 10.84 6.99
N ALA A 386 9.94 11.35 6.09
CA ALA A 386 10.29 11.43 4.66
C ALA A 386 11.62 12.19 4.44
N ARG A 387 11.90 13.19 5.28
CA ARG A 387 13.14 13.99 5.26
C ARG A 387 14.37 13.20 5.70
N ASP A 388 14.25 12.37 6.74
CA ASP A 388 15.36 11.54 7.23
C ASP A 388 15.70 10.40 6.26
N ARG A 389 14.75 10.03 5.39
CA ARG A 389 14.94 8.99 4.37
C ARG A 389 15.66 9.47 3.12
N ASN A 390 15.48 10.72 2.69
CA ASN A 390 16.32 11.29 1.62
C ASN A 390 17.81 11.16 1.95
N ARG A 391 18.18 11.28 3.24
CA ARG A 391 19.57 11.04 3.67
C ARG A 391 20.02 9.59 3.52
N LEU A 392 19.14 8.61 3.76
CA LEU A 392 19.49 7.18 3.62
C LEU A 392 19.65 6.75 2.16
N TRP A 393 18.88 7.35 1.25
CA TRP A 393 18.97 7.07 -0.19
C TRP A 393 20.14 7.78 -0.89
N HIS A 394 20.76 8.79 -0.25
CA HIS A 394 21.94 9.51 -0.75
C HIS A 394 23.26 9.06 -0.09
N MET A 395 23.27 7.94 0.65
CA MET A 395 24.50 7.40 1.29
C MET A 395 25.36 6.51 0.38
N TRP A 396 25.05 6.41 -0.92
CA TRP A 396 25.83 5.66 -1.91
C TRP A 396 26.03 6.48 -3.18
#